data_AF-A0A920AR04-F1
#
_entry.id   AF-A0A920AR04-F1
#
_cell.length_a   1.000
_cell.length_b   1.000
_cell.length_c   1.000
_cell.angle_alpha   90.00
_cell.angle_beta   90.00
_cell.angle_gamma   90.00
#
_symmetry.space_group_name_H-M   'P 1'
#
loop_
_entity.id
_entity.type
_entity.pdbx_description
1 polymer ?
#
loop_
_entity_poly.entity_id
_entity_poly.type
_entity_poly.pdbx_seq_one_letter_code
_entity_poly.pdbx_strand_id
1 'polypeptide(L)' 'MPMNRLLLFFTLSGFGYTQKYQPQFSTAGFYQTDKSVREAINFNVGWRFIKQDVTGAEKHDFDDSAWSVVNLLMAWNFCL' A
#
# COMPACT_ATOMS: atom_id res chain seq x y z
N MET A 1 47.82 24.99 -15.03
CA MET A 1 47.67 23.79 -15.89
C MET A 1 49.06 23.33 -16.27
N PRO A 2 49.42 22.06 -16.07
CA PRO A 2 49.08 21.12 -17.12
C PRO A 2 48.29 19.91 -16.62
N MET A 3 47.24 19.67 -17.39
CA MET A 3 46.41 18.49 -17.47
C MET A 3 47.26 17.31 -17.98
N ASN A 4 47.26 16.19 -17.27
CA ASN A 4 47.73 14.85 -17.67
C ASN A 4 47.14 13.89 -16.63
N ARG A 5 46.50 12.75 -16.90
CA ARG A 5 46.40 11.88 -18.07
C ARG A 5 45.14 11.03 -17.90
N LEU A 6 44.36 10.98 -18.97
CA LEU A 6 43.52 9.91 -19.47
C LEU A 6 43.45 8.54 -18.72
N LEU A 7 42.20 8.15 -18.41
CA LEU A 7 41.58 6.81 -18.37
C LEU A 7 41.76 5.84 -17.17
N LEU A 8 40.58 5.32 -16.78
CA LEU A 8 40.23 4.08 -16.07
C LEU A 8 40.48 3.98 -14.56
N PHE A 9 39.41 4.21 -13.78
CA PHE A 9 39.01 3.32 -12.68
C PHE A 9 37.49 3.24 -12.61
N PHE A 10 36.90 2.62 -13.64
CA PHE A 10 35.48 2.24 -13.67
C PHE A 10 35.28 0.90 -12.95
N THR A 11 35.72 0.81 -11.70
CA THR A 11 35.61 -0.43 -10.92
C THR A 11 35.40 -0.09 -9.46
N LEU A 12 34.18 0.27 -9.07
CA LEU A 12 33.68 -0.15 -7.77
C LEU A 12 32.16 -0.12 -7.77
N SER A 13 31.59 -1.27 -7.39
CA SER A 13 30.22 -1.41 -6.89
C SER A 13 29.09 -1.12 -7.88
N GLY A 14 28.88 -2.07 -8.79
CA GLY A 14 27.53 -2.39 -9.25
C GLY A 14 26.69 -2.90 -8.07
N PHE A 15 26.31 -2.01 -7.15
CA PHE A 15 25.18 -2.25 -6.28
C PHE A 15 23.94 -2.03 -7.15
N GLY A 16 23.47 -3.12 -7.76
CA GLY A 16 22.09 -3.18 -8.23
C GLY A 16 21.20 -2.99 -7.01
N TYR A 17 20.80 -1.75 -6.73
CA TYR A 17 19.74 -1.48 -5.78
C TYR A 17 18.46 -2.06 -6.38
N THR A 18 18.16 -3.31 -6.06
CA THR A 18 16.77 -3.77 -6.14
C THR A 18 16.02 -2.98 -5.08
N GLN A 19 15.38 -1.89 -5.50
CA GLN A 19 14.40 -1.19 -4.69
C GLN A 19 13.24 -2.17 -4.52
N LYS A 20 13.25 -2.95 -3.43
CA LYS A 20 12.07 -3.69 -3.02
C LYS A 20 10.98 -2.65 -2.84
N TYR A 21 9.98 -2.67 -3.72
CA TYR A 21 8.82 -1.82 -3.60
C TYR A 21 8.24 -1.98 -2.19
N GLN A 22 8.39 -0.95 -1.38
CA GLN A 22 7.75 -0.83 -0.07
C GLN A 22 6.58 0.13 -0.29
N PRO A 23 5.36 -0.39 -0.41
CA PRO A 23 4.20 0.48 -0.57
C PRO A 23 4.11 1.36 0.68
N GLN A 24 4.14 2.68 0.48
CA GLN A 24 3.76 3.61 1.52
C GLN A 24 2.25 3.58 1.63
N PHE A 25 1.76 3.05 2.74
CA PHE A 25 0.36 3.11 3.08
C PHE A 25 0.12 4.35 3.94
N SER A 26 -1.00 5.04 3.73
CA SER A 26 -1.43 6.10 4.64
C SER A 26 -1.73 5.48 6.00
N THR A 27 -0.76 5.44 6.92
CA THR A 27 -1.05 5.13 8.33
C THR A 27 -2.26 5.96 8.71
N ALA A 28 -3.38 5.31 9.01
CA ALA A 28 -4.63 6.01 9.19
C ALA A 28 -4.40 6.98 10.36
N GLY A 29 -4.19 8.25 10.02
CA GLY A 29 -3.64 9.28 10.88
C GLY A 29 -4.71 9.71 11.86
N PHE A 30 -5.08 8.81 12.76
CA PHE A 30 -6.11 9.06 13.74
C PHE A 30 -5.48 9.76 14.93
N TYR A 31 -5.40 11.09 14.84
CA TYR A 31 -5.21 11.91 16.02
C TYR A 31 -6.53 11.89 16.79
N GLN A 32 -6.56 11.12 17.88
CA GLN A 32 -7.68 11.10 18.80
C GLN A 32 -7.78 12.47 19.48
N THR A 33 -8.94 13.12 19.33
CA THR A 33 -9.30 14.36 20.05
C THR A 33 -9.96 13.98 21.38
N ASP A 34 -10.62 14.93 22.07
CA ASP A 34 -11.45 14.58 23.23
C ASP A 34 -12.48 13.50 22.85
N LYS A 35 -12.38 12.32 23.47
CA LYS A 35 -13.23 11.15 23.20
C LYS A 35 -14.70 11.42 23.52
N SER A 36 -14.99 12.35 24.43
CA SER A 36 -16.37 12.74 24.75
C SER A 36 -17.03 13.54 23.63
N VAL A 37 -16.22 14.18 22.76
CA VAL A 37 -16.68 14.99 21.64
C VAL A 37 -16.60 14.22 20.32
N ARG A 38 -15.50 13.47 20.11
CA ARG A 38 -15.27 12.67 18.89
C ARG A 38 -14.37 11.48 19.18
N GLU A 39 -14.83 10.29 18.85
CA GLU A 39 -14.02 9.08 18.86
C GLU A 39 -13.47 8.78 17.46
N ALA A 40 -12.19 8.46 17.39
CA ALA A 40 -11.58 7.92 16.18
C ALA A 40 -11.54 6.39 16.29
N ILE A 41 -12.28 5.72 15.41
CA ILE A 41 -12.35 4.25 15.37
C ILE A 41 -11.57 3.70 14.18
N ASN A 42 -10.96 2.53 14.38
CA ASN A 42 -10.27 1.83 13.30
C ASN A 42 -11.30 1.14 12.39
N PHE A 43 -11.45 1.66 11.17
CA PHE A 43 -12.38 1.14 10.17
C PHE A 43 -11.68 0.31 9.08
N ASN A 44 -10.44 -0.10 9.31
CA ASN A 44 -9.65 -0.79 8.31
C ASN A 44 -9.88 -2.30 8.28
N VAL A 45 -10.47 -2.89 9.31
CA VAL A 45 -10.48 -4.35 9.49
C VAL A 45 -11.75 -4.99 8.93
N GLY A 46 -11.62 -6.13 8.25
CA GLY A 46 -12.74 -7.02 7.94
C GLY A 46 -13.54 -6.68 6.68
N TRP A 47 -12.92 -6.00 5.71
CA TRP A 47 -13.55 -5.73 4.42
C TRP A 47 -13.60 -6.99 3.56
N ARG A 48 -14.63 -7.13 2.73
CA ARG A 48 -14.71 -8.16 1.68
C ARG A 48 -14.38 -7.55 0.33
N PHE A 49 -13.54 -8.22 -0.45
CA PHE A 49 -13.00 -7.69 -1.69
C PHE A 49 -12.98 -8.72 -2.83
N ILE A 50 -13.35 -8.27 -4.02
CA ILE A 50 -13.19 -8.98 -5.29
C ILE A 50 -12.77 -7.98 -6.38
N LYS A 51 -11.89 -8.40 -7.30
CA LYS A 51 -11.47 -7.58 -8.45
C LYS A 51 -12.32 -7.90 -9.69
N GLN A 52 -13.61 -7.65 -9.59
CA GLN A 52 -14.60 -7.88 -10.65
C GLN A 52 -15.65 -6.78 -10.63
N ASP A 53 -16.31 -6.56 -11.76
CA ASP A 53 -17.54 -5.75 -11.81
C ASP A 53 -18.74 -6.68 -11.58
N VAL A 54 -19.41 -6.50 -10.45
CA VAL A 54 -20.50 -7.39 -10.00
C VAL A 54 -21.76 -6.55 -9.82
N THR A 55 -22.74 -6.74 -10.72
CA THR A 55 -24.02 -6.01 -10.66
C THR A 55 -24.80 -6.34 -9.39
N GLY A 56 -25.26 -5.32 -8.66
CA GLY A 56 -26.08 -5.49 -7.46
C GLY A 56 -25.28 -5.65 -6.17
N ALA A 57 -23.95 -5.58 -6.22
CA ALA A 57 -23.08 -5.66 -5.04
C ALA A 57 -23.23 -4.47 -4.06
N GLU A 58 -23.93 -3.40 -4.47
CA GLU A 58 -24.27 -2.26 -3.61
C GLU A 58 -25.43 -2.53 -2.63
N LYS A 59 -26.17 -3.62 -2.82
CA LYS A 59 -27.34 -3.95 -1.99
C LYS A 59 -26.92 -4.42 -0.59
N HIS A 60 -27.69 -4.01 0.42
CA HIS A 60 -27.45 -4.41 1.81
C HIS A 60 -27.54 -5.93 2.03
N ASP A 61 -28.35 -6.64 1.25
CA ASP A 61 -28.60 -8.08 1.33
C ASP A 61 -27.81 -8.90 0.29
N PHE A 62 -26.81 -8.30 -0.35
CA PHE A 62 -25.93 -9.00 -1.29
C PHE A 62 -25.07 -10.05 -0.55
N ASP A 63 -25.01 -11.27 -1.08
CA ASP A 63 -24.15 -12.33 -0.53
C ASP A 63 -22.72 -12.20 -1.07
N ASP A 64 -21.83 -11.66 -0.26
CA ASP A 64 -20.39 -11.53 -0.51
C ASP A 64 -19.55 -12.59 0.25
N SER A 65 -20.19 -13.65 0.75
CA SER A 65 -19.53 -14.65 1.61
C SER A 65 -18.32 -15.33 0.95
N ALA A 66 -18.34 -15.46 -0.38
CA ALA A 66 -17.27 -16.04 -1.19
C ALA A 66 -16.09 -15.09 -1.46
N TRP A 67 -16.20 -13.80 -1.14
CA TRP A 67 -15.14 -12.82 -1.40
C TRP A 67 -14.02 -12.89 -0.34
N SER A 68 -12.82 -12.47 -0.74
CA SER A 68 -11.65 -12.45 0.14
C SER A 68 -11.82 -11.41 1.25
N VAL A 69 -11.52 -11.80 2.49
CA VAL A 69 -11.45 -10.85 3.62
C VAL A 69 -10.09 -10.15 3.61
N VAL A 70 -10.11 -8.82 3.63
CA VAL A 70 -8.93 -7.95 3.59
C VAL A 70 -9.00 -6.87 4.66
N ASN A 71 -7.85 -6.29 5.00
CA ASN A 71 -7.77 -5.09 5.81
C ASN A 71 -7.26 -3.92 4.95
N LEU A 72 -7.82 -2.73 5.12
CA LEU A 72 -7.24 -1.51 4.59
C LEU A 72 -5.89 -1.28 5.31
N LEU A 73 -4.81 -0.89 4.65
CA LEU A 73 -4.70 -0.02 3.49
C LEU A 73 -4.27 -0.80 2.24
N MET A 74 -4.81 -2.01 2.04
CA MET A 74 -4.35 -2.94 1.00
C MET A 74 -4.14 -2.27 -0.36
N ALA A 75 -2.91 -2.33 -0.89
CA ALA A 75 -2.65 -1.91 -2.26
C ALA A 75 -3.15 -3.01 -3.21
N TRP A 76 -3.88 -2.60 -4.25
CA TRP A 76 -4.50 -3.43 -5.28
C TRP A 76 -3.59 -4.49 -5.92
N ASN A 77 -2.27 -4.35 -5.80
CA ASN A 77 -1.26 -5.21 -6.42
C ASN A 77 -0.87 -6.44 -5.58
N PHE A 78 -1.37 -6.60 -4.35
CA PHE A 78 -1.05 -7.76 -3.49
C PHE A 78 -2.08 -8.90 -3.56
N CYS A 79 -3.12 -8.76 -4.37
CA CYS A 79 -4.09 -9.82 -4.65
C CYS A 79 -3.85 -10.38 -6.06
N LEU A 80 -2.68 -10.99 -6.27
CA LEU A 80 -2.34 -11.92 -7.35
C LEU A 80 -1.40 -12.99 -6.79
#